data_AF-A0A4Q6BEE9-F1
#
_entry.id   AF-A0A4Q6BEE9-F1
#
_cell.length_a   1.000
_cell.length_b   1.000
_cell.length_c   1.000
_cell.angle_alpha   90.00
_cell.angle_beta   90.00
_cell.angle_gamma   90.00
#
_symmetry.space_group_name_H-M   'P 1'
#
loop_
_entity.id
_entity.type
_entity.pdbx_description
1 polymer ?
#
loop_
_entity_poly.entity_id
_entity_poly.type
_entity_poly.pdbx_seq_one_letter_code
_entity_poly.pdbx_strand_id
1 'polypeptide(L)'
;MNVASHQKAALDLILQRRSVSRFVEGQLPTAEQLELVLRAAVTVPDHGSLQPYRFVVSQGEGRTRFGDALAAAGLEANPGLPPGI
;
A
#
# COMPACT_ATOMS: atom_id res chain seq x y z
N MET A 1 -8.16 -30.58 -8.74
CA MET A 1 -8.16 -29.35 -7.92
C MET A 1 -9.60 -28.84 -7.83
N ASN A 2 -10.13 -28.58 -6.62
CA ASN A 2 -11.54 -28.23 -6.40
C ASN A 2 -11.74 -26.69 -6.48
N VAL A 3 -12.66 -26.21 -7.32
CA VAL A 3 -12.93 -24.77 -7.49
C VAL A 3 -13.50 -24.14 -6.22
N ALA A 4 -14.30 -24.89 -5.45
CA ALA A 4 -14.93 -24.40 -4.22
C ALA A 4 -13.90 -24.09 -3.11
N SER A 5 -12.78 -24.81 -3.06
CA SER A 5 -11.72 -24.54 -2.07
C SER A 5 -10.96 -23.26 -2.37
N HIS A 6 -10.78 -22.92 -3.65
CA HIS A 6 -10.08 -21.70 -4.07
C HIS A 6 -10.95 -20.45 -3.86
N GLN A 7 -12.26 -20.54 -4.13
CA GLN A 7 -13.20 -19.44 -3.85
C GLN A 7 -13.25 -19.10 -2.35
N LYS A 8 -13.28 -20.12 -1.49
CA LYS A 8 -13.25 -19.91 -0.04
C LYS A 8 -11.96 -19.21 0.41
N ALA A 9 -10.81 -19.67 -0.09
CA ALA A 9 -9.52 -19.05 0.23
C ALA A 9 -9.42 -17.58 -0.22
N ALA A 10 -9.91 -17.24 -1.42
CA ALA A 10 -9.91 -15.86 -1.89
C ALA A 10 -10.82 -14.94 -1.05
N LEU A 11 -12.01 -15.42 -0.69
CA LEU A 11 -12.94 -14.66 0.15
C LEU A 11 -12.37 -14.41 1.55
N ASP A 12 -11.72 -15.42 2.14
CA ASP A 12 -11.09 -15.30 3.46
C ASP A 12 -10.02 -14.20 3.47
N LEU A 13 -9.18 -14.11 2.42
CA LEU A 13 -8.16 -13.06 2.28
C LEU A 13 -8.78 -11.65 2.25
N ILE A 14 -9.89 -11.47 1.55
CA ILE A 14 -10.59 -10.18 1.48
C ILE A 14 -11.17 -9.80 2.85
N LEU A 15 -11.84 -10.75 3.53
CA LEU A 15 -12.49 -10.51 4.83
C LEU A 15 -11.48 -10.26 5.96
N GLN A 16 -10.27 -10.81 5.84
CA GLN A 16 -9.21 -10.68 6.85
C GLN A 16 -8.34 -9.42 6.69
N ARG A 17 -8.44 -8.70 5.56
CA ARG A 17 -7.66 -7.46 5.36
C ARG A 17 -7.94 -6.43 6.46
N ARG A 18 -6.88 -5.86 7.03
CA ARG A 18 -6.95 -4.77 8.03
C ARG A 18 -6.16 -3.56 7.55
N SER A 19 -6.58 -2.38 8.00
CA SER A 19 -5.78 -1.16 7.85
C SER A 19 -4.79 -1.14 9.00
N VAL A 20 -3.49 -1.20 8.68
CA VAL A 20 -2.41 -1.31 9.65
C VAL A 20 -1.56 -0.04 9.58
N SER A 21 -1.38 0.64 10.72
CA SER A 21 -0.62 1.89 10.83
C SER A 21 0.79 1.72 11.41
N ARG A 22 1.11 0.53 11.93
CA ARG A 22 2.41 0.24 12.53
C ARG A 22 3.03 -1.00 11.89
N PHE A 23 4.27 -0.85 11.44
CA PHE A 23 5.02 -1.92 10.79
C PHE A 23 6.13 -2.43 11.70
N VAL A 24 6.42 -3.73 11.59
CA VAL A 24 7.53 -4.38 12.28
C VAL A 24 8.66 -4.57 11.27
N GLU A 25 9.85 -4.08 11.62
CA GLU A 25 11.04 -4.23 10.79
C GLU A 25 11.33 -5.73 10.55
N GLY A 26 11.72 -6.09 9.34
CA GLY A 26 11.91 -7.49 8.94
C GLY A 26 10.64 -8.28 8.63
N GLN A 27 9.44 -7.69 8.80
CA GLN A 27 8.16 -8.27 8.33
C GLN A 27 7.57 -7.53 7.12
N LEU A 28 8.39 -6.69 6.47
CA LEU A 28 8.02 -5.96 5.26
C LEU A 28 8.13 -6.88 4.03
N PRO A 29 7.32 -6.64 2.97
CA PRO A 29 7.45 -7.41 1.74
C PRO A 29 8.81 -7.21 1.09
N THR A 30 9.33 -8.26 0.44
CA THR A 30 10.49 -8.12 -0.45
C THR A 30 10.12 -7.33 -1.70
N ALA A 31 11.12 -6.93 -2.49
CA ALA A 31 10.89 -6.23 -3.75
C ALA A 31 10.03 -7.05 -4.72
N GLU A 32 10.29 -8.36 -4.83
CA GLU A 32 9.57 -9.28 -5.71
C GLU A 32 8.13 -9.48 -5.25
N GLN A 33 7.91 -9.55 -3.94
CA GLN A 33 6.56 -9.66 -3.37
C GLN A 33 5.76 -8.38 -3.61
N LEU A 34 6.39 -7.20 -3.48
CA LEU A 34 5.75 -5.93 -3.78
C LEU A 34 5.38 -5.83 -5.26
N GLU A 35 6.28 -6.22 -6.17
CA GLU A 35 6.00 -6.26 -7.60
C GLU A 35 4.79 -7.15 -7.93
N LEU A 36 4.71 -8.34 -7.32
CA LEU A 36 3.57 -9.24 -7.50
C LEU A 36 2.25 -8.58 -7.07
N VAL A 37 2.24 -7.85 -5.94
CA VAL A 37 1.05 -7.12 -5.47
C VAL A 37 0.68 -5.99 -6.45
N LEU A 38 1.65 -5.22 -6.93
CA LEU A 38 1.39 -4.14 -7.90
C LEU A 38 0.86 -4.68 -9.23
N ARG A 39 1.39 -5.82 -9.70
CA ARG A 39 0.87 -6.53 -10.88
C ARG A 39 -0.55 -7.04 -10.68
N ALA A 40 -0.89 -7.53 -9.49
CA ALA A 40 -2.25 -7.91 -9.18
C ALA A 40 -3.19 -6.68 -9.16
N ALA A 41 -2.73 -5.54 -8.64
CA ALA A 41 -3.52 -4.32 -8.53
C ALA A 41 -3.98 -3.76 -9.90
N VAL A 42 -3.15 -3.89 -10.94
CA VAL A 42 -3.50 -3.39 -12.29
C VAL A 42 -4.52 -4.25 -13.03
N THR A 43 -4.98 -5.36 -12.45
CA THR A 43 -6.06 -6.20 -13.02
C THR A 43 -7.46 -5.65 -12.74
N VAL A 44 -7.55 -4.58 -11.95
CA VAL A 44 -8.80 -3.88 -11.64
C VAL A 44 -9.48 -3.40 -12.93
N PRO A 45 -10.81 -3.52 -13.06
CA PRO A 45 -11.51 -2.98 -14.22
C PRO A 45 -11.29 -1.48 -14.32
N ASP A 46 -10.99 -1.01 -15.53
CA ASP A 46 -10.91 0.40 -15.86
C ASP A 46 -11.83 0.68 -17.06
N HIS A 47 -12.59 1.76 -16.98
CA HIS A 47 -13.51 2.13 -18.04
C HIS A 47 -12.73 2.74 -19.21
N GLY A 48 -12.77 2.07 -20.36
CA GLY A 48 -12.06 2.49 -21.57
C GLY A 48 -10.64 1.92 -21.71
N SER A 49 -10.22 1.01 -20.83
CA SER A 49 -8.88 0.38 -20.85
C SER A 49 -7.73 1.39 -20.87
N LEU A 50 -7.91 2.52 -20.19
CA LEU A 50 -6.99 3.65 -20.13
C LEU A 50 -5.75 3.35 -19.28
N GLN A 51 -5.83 2.38 -18.36
CA GLN A 51 -4.77 2.06 -17.41
C GLN A 51 -4.22 3.32 -16.70
N PRO A 52 -5.08 4.14 -16.05
CA PRO A 52 -4.70 5.46 -15.56
C PRO A 52 -3.80 5.39 -14.31
N TYR A 53 -3.64 4.20 -13.72
CA TYR A 53 -2.93 4.01 -12.46
C TYR A 53 -1.43 4.23 -12.62
N ARG A 54 -0.83 4.95 -11.67
CA ARG A 54 0.62 5.10 -11.52
C ARG A 54 0.98 4.83 -10.07
N PHE A 55 1.93 3.94 -9.84
CA PHE A 55 2.43 3.64 -8.51
C PHE A 55 3.80 4.29 -8.34
N VAL A 56 3.97 5.04 -7.25
CA VAL A 56 5.25 5.61 -6.85
C VAL A 56 5.66 4.92 -5.57
N VAL A 57 6.82 4.25 -5.59
CA VAL A 57 7.34 3.50 -4.45
C VAL A 57 8.53 4.24 -3.85
N SER A 58 8.32 4.88 -2.70
CA SER A 58 9.40 5.52 -1.93
C SER A 58 10.08 4.51 -1.02
N GLN A 59 11.38 4.28 -1.21
CA GLN A 59 12.17 3.31 -0.43
C GLN A 59 13.45 3.95 0.12
N GLY A 60 14.07 3.31 1.11
CA GLY A 60 15.32 3.76 1.71
C GLY A 60 15.27 5.22 2.15
N GLU A 61 16.27 6.00 1.75
CA GLU A 61 16.34 7.44 2.03
C GLU A 61 15.18 8.22 1.41
N GLY A 62 14.69 7.82 0.23
CA GLY A 62 13.55 8.46 -0.43
C GLY A 62 12.26 8.36 0.41
N ARG A 63 12.08 7.25 1.14
CA ARG A 63 10.97 7.10 2.10
C ARG A 63 11.08 8.10 3.26
N THR A 64 12.29 8.28 3.80
CA THR A 64 12.55 9.22 4.89
C THR A 64 12.27 10.66 4.43
N ARG A 65 12.85 11.07 3.30
CA ARG A 65 12.63 12.41 2.73
C ARG A 65 11.15 12.70 2.46
N PHE A 66 10.41 11.69 1.96
CA PHE A 66 8.97 11.83 1.74
C PHE A 66 8.20 12.01 3.05
N GLY A 67 8.54 11.25 4.09
CA GLY A 67 7.96 11.42 5.43
C GLY A 67 8.21 12.80 6.02
N ASP A 68 9.45 13.29 5.94
CA ASP A 68 9.82 14.62 6.43
C ASP A 68 9.04 15.73 5.72
N ALA A 69 8.89 15.61 4.38
CA ALA A 69 8.11 16.56 3.59
C ALA A 69 6.62 16.55 3.97
N LEU A 70 6.03 15.38 4.24
CA LEU A 70 4.64 15.28 4.71
C LEU A 70 4.46 15.91 6.09
N ALA A 71 5.39 15.68 7.02
CA ALA A 71 5.35 16.28 8.34
C ALA A 71 5.44 17.81 8.28
N ALA A 72 6.34 18.34 7.44
CA ALA A 72 6.46 19.78 7.22
C ALA A 72 5.18 20.38 6.63
N ALA A 73 4.63 19.78 5.57
CA ALA A 73 3.39 20.23 4.94
C ALA A 73 2.18 20.16 5.92
N GLY A 74 2.15 19.13 6.77
CA GLY A 74 1.12 19.00 7.81
C GLY A 74 1.17 20.12 8.83
N LEU A 75 2.36 20.51 9.28
CA LEU A 75 2.55 21.64 10.21
C LEU A 75 2.24 22.99 9.55
N GLU A 76 2.56 23.16 8.27
CA GLU A 76 2.17 24.36 7.52
C GLU A 76 0.66 24.50 7.43
N ALA A 77 -0.04 23.42 7.09
CA ALA A 77 -1.50 23.39 6.99
C ALA A 77 -2.21 23.48 8.35
N ASN A 78 -1.59 22.92 9.40
CA ASN A 78 -2.09 22.94 10.77
C ASN A 78 -0.94 23.13 11.77
N PRO A 79 -0.65 24.39 12.19
CA PRO A 79 0.44 24.68 13.13
C PRO A 79 0.33 24.00 14.50
N GLY A 80 -0.84 23.48 14.85
CA GLY A 80 -1.09 22.74 16.10
C GLY A 80 -0.98 21.22 15.99
N LEU A 81 -0.46 20.68 14.88
CA LEU A 81 -0.33 19.23 14.67
C LEU A 81 0.59 18.61 15.75
N PRO A 82 0.12 17.64 16.56
CA PRO A 82 0.97 17.00 17.55
C PRO A 82 2.15 16.24 16.90
N PRO A 83 3.28 16.08 17.61
CA PRO A 83 4.42 15.35 17.09
C PRO A 83 4.14 13.83 17.02
N GLY A 84 4.65 13.18 15.97
CA GLY A 84 4.65 11.72 15.85
C GLY A 84 3.34 11.07 15.39
N ILE A 85 2.39 11.86 14.88
CA ILE A 85 1.30 11.38 14.02
C ILE A 85 1.72 11.33 12.55
#